data_AF-A0A7S0R5R0-F1
#
_entry.id   AF-A0A7S0R5R0-F1
#
_cell.length_a   1.000
_cell.length_b   1.000
_cell.length_c   1.000
_cell.angle_alpha   90.00
_cell.angle_beta   90.00
_cell.angle_gamma   90.00
#
_symmetry.space_group_name_H-M   'P 1'
#
loop_
_entity.id
_entity.type
_entity.pdbx_description
1 polymer ?
#
loop_
_entity_poly.entity_id
_entity_poly.type
_entity_poly.pdbx_seq_one_letter_code
_entity_poly.pdbx_strand_id
1 'polypeptide(L)'
;ALVAGFDQAKAGWLLAAARWDLTQVAQRLLAAGADPNANAGAALKAAARRCNRELCQMLVQAGADPDGLRSMLVGAVHEGDMDTYQALLSAGVITPAAMAAAQACIKSRAQQLTEMEQLLQVARCTRKRGRDQ
;
A
#
# COMPACT_ATOMS: atom_id res chain seq x y z
N ALA A 1 17.04 -29.84 8.20
CA ALA A 1 16.51 -28.89 9.21
C ALA A 1 17.43 -27.68 9.47
N LEU A 2 18.76 -27.81 9.39
CA LEU A 2 19.71 -26.72 9.72
C LEU A 2 19.77 -25.55 8.71
N VAL A 3 19.39 -25.75 7.44
CA VAL A 3 19.46 -24.69 6.41
C VAL A 3 18.30 -23.69 6.52
N ALA A 4 17.11 -24.14 6.93
CA ALA A 4 15.92 -23.29 7.03
C ALA A 4 16.04 -22.19 8.10
N GLY A 5 16.78 -22.43 9.19
CA GLY A 5 16.99 -21.42 10.24
C GLY A 5 17.88 -20.25 9.79
N PHE A 6 18.82 -20.50 8.87
CA PHE A 6 19.72 -19.46 8.36
C PHE A 6 19.01 -18.53 7.36
N ASP A 7 18.10 -19.07 6.54
CA ASP A 7 17.29 -18.27 5.61
C ASP A 7 16.25 -17.40 6.32
N GLN A 8 15.62 -17.91 7.39
CA GLN A 8 14.67 -17.15 8.19
C GLN A 8 15.36 -15.98 8.94
N ALA A 9 16.60 -16.18 9.40
CA ALA A 9 17.39 -15.12 10.03
C ALA A 9 17.74 -14.00 9.03
N LYS A 10 18.16 -14.35 7.80
CA LYS A 10 18.44 -13.38 6.74
C LYS A 10 17.21 -12.53 6.37
N ALA A 11 16.04 -13.16 6.25
CA ALA A 11 14.77 -12.47 6.02
C ALA A 11 14.40 -11.52 7.17
N GLY A 12 14.63 -11.95 8.42
CA GLY A 12 14.43 -11.10 9.60
C GLY A 12 15.35 -9.88 9.61
N TRP A 13 16.62 -10.05 9.24
CA TRP A 13 17.58 -8.94 9.11
C TRP A 13 17.23 -7.99 7.97
N LEU A 14 16.74 -8.51 6.84
CA LEU A 14 16.30 -7.69 5.72
C LEU A 14 15.11 -6.81 6.12
N LEU A 15 14.16 -7.36 6.88
CA LEU A 15 13.05 -6.61 7.44
C LEU A 15 13.52 -5.54 8.43
N ALA A 16 14.46 -5.87 9.32
CA ALA A 16 15.02 -4.91 10.28
C ALA A 16 15.73 -3.76 9.55
N ALA A 17 16.54 -4.08 8.54
CA ALA A 17 17.21 -3.10 7.69
C ALA A 17 16.20 -2.19 6.99
N ALA A 18 15.11 -2.73 6.44
CA ALA A 18 14.06 -1.93 5.82
C ALA A 18 13.29 -1.05 6.81
N ARG A 19 13.08 -1.51 8.05
CA ARG A 19 12.41 -0.72 9.10
C ARG A 19 13.26 0.45 9.59
N TRP A 20 14.58 0.30 9.57
CA TRP A 20 15.55 1.27 10.08
C TRP A 20 16.24 2.07 8.96
N ASP A 21 15.76 1.92 7.73
CA ASP A 21 16.26 2.65 6.57
C ASP A 21 17.74 2.37 6.24
N LEU A 22 18.21 1.17 6.56
CA LEU A 22 19.60 0.74 6.36
C LEU A 22 19.79 0.17 4.96
N THR A 23 19.67 1.03 3.95
CA THR A 23 19.70 0.70 2.51
C THR A 23 20.93 -0.13 2.12
N GLN A 24 22.12 0.24 2.62
CA GLN A 24 23.37 -0.48 2.36
C GLN A 24 23.40 -1.88 3.00
N VAL A 25 22.79 -2.05 4.18
CA VAL A 25 22.70 -3.34 4.87
C VAL A 25 21.72 -4.25 4.13
N ALA A 26 20.56 -3.70 3.74
CA ALA A 26 19.59 -4.42 2.93
C ALA A 26 20.19 -4.89 1.59
N GLN A 27 20.99 -4.05 0.92
CA GLN A 27 21.68 -4.42 -0.32
C GLN A 27 22.63 -5.61 -0.12
N ARG A 28 23.45 -5.58 0.94
CA ARG A 28 24.35 -6.71 1.27
C ARG A 28 23.57 -7.99 1.59
N LEU A 29 22.45 -7.89 2.28
CA LEU A 29 21.60 -9.03 2.61
C LEU A 29 20.94 -9.63 1.37
N LEU A 30 20.45 -8.79 0.45
CA LEU A 30 19.92 -9.23 -0.84
C LEU A 30 21.01 -9.90 -1.69
N ALA A 31 22.22 -9.32 -1.74
CA ALA A 31 23.36 -9.93 -2.42
C ALA A 31 23.79 -11.27 -1.80
N ALA A 32 23.56 -11.47 -0.49
CA ALA A 32 23.77 -12.73 0.21
C ALA A 32 22.62 -13.75 0.01
N GLY A 33 21.67 -13.46 -0.88
CA GLY A 33 20.53 -14.33 -1.19
C GLY A 33 19.43 -14.30 -0.14
N ALA A 34 19.25 -13.18 0.58
CA ALA A 34 18.04 -13.00 1.38
C ALA A 34 16.81 -12.93 0.46
N ASP A 35 15.79 -13.73 0.77
CA ASP A 35 14.53 -13.70 0.03
C ASP A 35 13.77 -12.38 0.29
N PRO A 36 13.58 -11.51 -0.73
CA PRO A 36 12.87 -10.25 -0.57
C PRO A 36 11.35 -10.42 -0.35
N ASN A 37 10.79 -11.59 -0.66
CA ASN A 37 9.38 -11.93 -0.47
C ASN A 37 9.09 -12.61 0.87
N ALA A 38 10.13 -12.91 1.64
CA ALA A 38 9.96 -13.49 2.96
C ALA A 38 9.07 -12.64 3.87
N ASN A 39 8.38 -13.31 4.81
CA ASN A 39 7.36 -12.69 5.67
C ASN A 39 6.27 -11.95 4.87
N ALA A 40 5.84 -12.51 3.72
CA ALA A 40 4.82 -11.93 2.84
C ALA A 40 5.17 -10.50 2.35
N GLY A 41 6.41 -10.32 1.91
CA GLY A 41 6.91 -9.04 1.38
C GLY A 41 7.01 -7.94 2.44
N ALA A 42 7.21 -8.29 3.71
CA ALA A 42 7.25 -7.32 4.80
C ALA A 42 8.38 -6.28 4.65
N ALA A 43 9.51 -6.66 4.04
CA ALA A 43 10.62 -5.74 3.77
C ALA A 43 10.20 -4.60 2.82
N LEU A 44 9.51 -4.95 1.73
CA LEU A 44 9.01 -3.97 0.75
C LEU A 44 7.95 -3.04 1.37
N LYS A 45 7.05 -3.60 2.19
CA LYS A 45 6.05 -2.82 2.95
C LYS A 45 6.72 -1.85 3.93
N ALA A 46 7.78 -2.28 4.63
CA ALA A 46 8.51 -1.43 5.56
C ALA A 46 9.25 -0.29 4.85
N ALA A 47 9.93 -0.59 3.75
CA ALA A 47 10.60 0.42 2.92
C ALA A 47 9.60 1.46 2.38
N ALA A 48 8.42 1.01 1.94
CA ALA A 48 7.36 1.87 1.48
C ALA A 48 6.81 2.81 2.56
N ARG A 49 6.58 2.31 3.79
CA ARG A 49 6.16 3.14 4.93
C ARG A 49 7.18 4.19 5.34
N ARG A 50 8.46 3.97 5.01
CA ARG A 50 9.55 4.92 5.25
C ARG A 50 9.75 5.90 4.09
N CYS A 51 8.95 5.79 3.03
CA CYS A 51 9.13 6.55 1.79
C CYS A 51 10.52 6.32 1.14
N ASN A 52 11.20 5.21 1.45
CA ASN A 52 12.53 4.96 0.89
C ASN A 52 12.41 4.35 -0.51
N ARG A 53 12.38 5.24 -1.50
CA ARG A 53 12.31 4.89 -2.91
C ARG A 53 13.44 3.97 -3.37
N GLU A 54 14.68 4.26 -2.95
CA GLU A 54 15.86 3.51 -3.38
C GLU A 54 15.79 2.07 -2.89
N LEU A 55 15.41 1.87 -1.62
CA LEU A 55 15.23 0.55 -1.05
C LEU A 55 14.07 -0.22 -1.69
N CYS A 56 12.94 0.46 -1.94
CA CYS A 56 11.81 -0.13 -2.64
C CYS A 56 12.21 -0.63 -4.05
N GLN A 57 12.97 0.17 -4.79
CA GLN A 57 13.46 -0.20 -6.12
C GLN A 57 14.42 -1.39 -6.06
N MET A 58 15.37 -1.39 -5.12
CA MET A 58 16.29 -2.52 -4.95
C MET A 58 15.57 -3.82 -4.60
N LEU A 59 14.57 -3.77 -3.71
CA LEU A 59 13.78 -4.95 -3.35
C LEU A 59 13.03 -5.51 -4.56
N VAL A 60 12.40 -4.65 -5.36
CA VAL A 60 11.69 -5.06 -6.58
C VAL A 60 12.67 -5.62 -7.63
N GLN A 61 13.84 -5.00 -7.79
CA GLN A 61 14.91 -5.53 -8.66
C GLN A 61 15.44 -6.88 -8.20
N ALA A 62 15.45 -7.12 -6.88
CA ALA A 62 15.79 -8.42 -6.30
C ALA A 62 14.66 -9.46 -6.43
N GLY A 63 13.51 -9.10 -7.00
CA GLY A 63 12.36 -10.00 -7.21
C GLY A 63 11.26 -9.88 -6.16
N ALA A 64 11.22 -8.79 -5.37
CA ALA A 64 10.09 -8.52 -4.48
C ALA A 64 8.81 -8.33 -5.28
N ASP A 65 7.73 -8.98 -4.85
CA ASP A 65 6.42 -8.87 -5.45
C ASP A 65 5.76 -7.52 -5.09
N PRO A 66 5.52 -6.63 -6.08
CA PRO A 66 4.85 -5.36 -5.84
C PRO A 66 3.36 -5.51 -5.49
N ASP A 67 2.71 -6.67 -5.67
CA ASP A 67 1.31 -6.86 -5.29
C ASP A 67 1.09 -6.69 -3.78
N GLY A 68 2.11 -6.96 -2.97
CA GLY A 68 2.11 -6.66 -1.54
C GLY A 68 1.90 -5.16 -1.25
N LEU A 69 2.36 -4.28 -2.14
CA LEU A 69 2.15 -2.84 -2.04
C LEU A 69 0.76 -2.43 -2.53
N ARG A 70 0.17 -3.14 -3.50
CA ARG A 70 -1.20 -2.88 -3.98
C ARG A 70 -2.20 -2.99 -2.83
N SER A 71 -2.11 -4.05 -2.03
CA SER A 71 -2.98 -4.23 -0.86
C SER A 71 -2.74 -3.13 0.19
N MET A 72 -1.48 -2.72 0.39
CA MET A 72 -1.16 -1.64 1.33
C MET A 72 -1.73 -0.29 0.86
N LEU A 73 -1.70 -0.04 -0.45
CA LEU A 73 -2.23 1.16 -1.06
C LEU A 73 -3.76 1.22 -0.97
N VAL A 74 -4.46 0.12 -1.26
CA VAL A 74 -5.93 0.04 -1.10
C VAL A 74 -6.33 0.24 0.36
N GLY A 75 -5.55 -0.29 1.30
CA GLY A 75 -5.73 -0.06 2.73
C GLY A 75 -5.53 1.40 3.13
N ALA A 76 -4.45 2.04 2.66
CA ALA A 76 -4.20 3.47 2.91
C ALA A 76 -5.34 4.36 2.39
N VAL A 77 -5.91 4.04 1.22
CA VAL A 77 -7.09 4.75 0.68
C VAL A 77 -8.36 4.51 1.52
N HIS A 78 -8.56 3.30 2.03
CA HIS A 78 -9.68 3.00 2.93
C HIS A 78 -9.59 3.77 4.25
N GLU A 79 -8.40 3.77 4.85
CA GLU A 79 -8.09 4.45 6.12
C GLU A 79 -8.00 5.98 5.96
N GLY A 80 -7.82 6.48 4.73
CA GLY A 80 -7.64 7.90 4.43
C GLY A 80 -6.22 8.40 4.69
N ASP A 81 -5.24 7.49 4.77
CA ASP A 81 -3.82 7.78 4.98
C ASP A 81 -3.18 8.25 3.67
N MET A 82 -3.36 9.55 3.39
CA MET A 82 -2.86 10.20 2.18
C MET A 82 -1.33 10.31 2.16
N ASP A 83 -0.68 10.33 3.33
CA ASP A 83 0.78 10.37 3.46
C ASP A 83 1.38 9.04 2.96
N THR A 84 0.85 7.91 3.43
CA THR A 84 1.24 6.58 2.94
C THR A 84 0.91 6.41 1.46
N TYR A 85 -0.22 6.95 0.99
CA TYR A 85 -0.59 6.95 -0.43
C TYR A 85 0.43 7.72 -1.31
N GLN A 86 0.82 8.93 -0.91
CA GLN A 86 1.81 9.74 -1.64
C GLN A 86 3.22 9.14 -1.56
N ALA A 87 3.60 8.57 -0.41
CA ALA A 87 4.85 7.85 -0.23
C ALA A 87 4.97 6.68 -1.21
N LEU A 88 3.90 5.89 -1.35
CA LEU A 88 3.83 4.78 -2.29
C LEU A 88 3.89 5.26 -3.75
N LEU A 89 3.20 6.36 -4.09
CA LEU A 89 3.24 6.98 -5.43
C LEU A 89 4.64 7.44 -5.80
N SER A 90 5.30 8.14 -4.89
CA SER A 90 6.64 8.69 -5.11
C SER A 90 7.72 7.61 -5.20
N ALA A 91 7.51 6.45 -4.58
CA ALA A 91 8.40 5.29 -4.71
C ALA A 91 8.43 4.72 -6.15
N GLY A 92 7.44 5.03 -7.00
CA GLY A 92 7.42 4.65 -8.41
C GLY A 92 7.35 3.14 -8.67
N VAL A 93 7.02 2.35 -7.65
CA VAL A 93 6.85 0.89 -7.74
C VAL A 93 5.43 0.50 -8.17
N ILE A 94 4.48 1.42 -8.05
CA ILE A 94 3.07 1.19 -8.34
C ILE A 94 2.84 1.20 -9.84
N THR A 95 2.37 0.08 -10.38
CA THR A 95 1.89 -0.02 -11.76
C THR A 95 0.53 0.67 -11.92
N PRO A 96 0.15 1.12 -13.14
CA PRO A 96 -1.15 1.74 -13.40
C PRO A 96 -2.35 0.91 -12.90
N ALA A 97 -2.19 -0.42 -12.85
CA ALA A 97 -3.19 -1.36 -12.34
C ALA A 97 -3.51 -1.17 -10.85
N ALA A 98 -2.50 -0.89 -10.02
CA ALA A 98 -2.70 -0.61 -8.60
C ALA A 98 -3.33 0.78 -8.38
N MET A 99 -3.01 1.75 -9.24
CA MET A 99 -3.65 3.07 -9.24
C MET A 99 -5.14 2.98 -9.63
N ALA A 100 -5.49 2.14 -10.61
CA ALA A 100 -6.87 1.89 -10.99
C ALA A 100 -7.71 1.28 -9.86
N ALA A 101 -7.12 0.36 -9.07
CA ALA A 101 -7.79 -0.25 -7.92
C ALA A 101 -8.06 0.77 -6.78
N ALA A 102 -7.10 1.65 -6.49
CA ALA A 102 -7.32 2.75 -5.55
C ALA A 102 -8.35 3.75 -6.05
N GLN A 103 -8.29 4.11 -7.33
CA GLN A 103 -9.20 5.08 -7.92
C GLN A 103 -10.63 4.55 -8.02
N ALA A 104 -10.82 3.23 -8.16
CA ALA A 104 -12.11 2.57 -8.01
C ALA A 104 -12.66 2.68 -6.58
N CYS A 105 -11.83 2.51 -5.55
CA CYS A 105 -12.24 2.70 -4.14
C CYS A 105 -12.64 4.17 -3.87
N ILE A 106 -11.87 5.14 -4.37
CA ILE A 106 -12.19 6.57 -4.25
C ILE A 106 -13.53 6.88 -4.94
N LYS A 107 -13.75 6.35 -6.16
CA LYS A 107 -15.03 6.52 -6.89
C LYS A 107 -16.21 5.89 -6.15
N SER A 108 -16.03 4.72 -5.55
CA SER A 108 -17.09 4.03 -4.81
C SER A 108 -17.52 4.84 -3.58
N ARG A 109 -16.59 5.48 -2.88
CA ARG A 109 -16.89 6.36 -1.73
C ARG A 109 -17.53 7.68 -2.17
N ALA A 110 -17.11 8.23 -3.31
CA ALA A 110 -17.76 9.39 -3.92
C ALA A 110 -19.21 9.08 -4.35
N GLN A 111 -19.47 7.89 -4.91
CA GLN A 111 -20.82 7.45 -5.24
C GLN A 111 -21.73 7.37 -4.02
N GLN A 112 -21.26 6.81 -2.90
CA GLN A 112 -22.06 6.74 -1.67
C GLN A 112 -22.38 8.12 -1.07
N LEU A 113 -21.44 9.08 -1.15
CA LEU A 113 -21.70 10.46 -0.74
C LEU A 113 -22.74 11.14 -1.65
N THR A 114 -22.66 10.93 -2.97
CA THR A 114 -23.67 11.46 -3.90
C THR A 114 -25.03 10.78 -3.77
N GLU A 115 -25.10 9.48 -3.46
CA GLU A 115 -26.37 8.78 -3.18
C GLU A 115 -27.01 9.30 -1.88
N MET A 116 -26.21 9.57 -0.86
CA MET A 116 -26.68 10.18 0.40
C MET A 116 -27.17 11.62 0.19
N GLU A 117 -26.49 12.42 -0.64
CA GLU A 117 -26.94 13.76 -1.04
C GLU A 117 -28.21 13.70 -1.90
N GLN A 118 -28.33 12.74 -2.81
CA GLN A 118 -29.55 12.55 -3.61
C GLN A 118 -30.73 12.14 -2.73
N LEU A 119 -30.55 11.27 -1.74
CA LEU A 119 -31.58 10.91 -0.77
C LEU A 119 -32.02 12.12 0.08
N LEU A 120 -31.08 12.97 0.51
CA LEU A 120 -31.40 14.23 1.22
C LEU A 120 -32.15 15.22 0.31
N GLN A 121 -31.81 15.29 -0.97
CA GLN A 121 -32.48 16.15 -1.94
C GLN A 121 -33.91 15.68 -2.23
N VAL A 122 -34.12 14.36 -2.36
CA VAL A 122 -35.44 13.74 -2.53
C VAL A 122 -36.30 13.97 -1.28
N ALA A 123 -35.75 13.83 -0.08
CA ALA A 123 -36.46 14.12 1.17
C ALA A 123 -36.86 15.61 1.32
N ARG A 124 -36.08 16.55 0.78
CA ARG A 124 -36.44 17.97 0.70
C ARG A 124 -37.59 18.22 -0.29
N CYS A 125 -37.63 17.49 -1.40
CA CYS A 125 -38.71 17.57 -2.40
C CYS A 125 -40.04 17.00 -1.90
N THR A 126 -40.03 15.89 -1.15
CA THR A 126 -41.25 15.31 -0.56
C THR A 126 -41.84 16.17 0.55
N ARG A 127 -40.99 16.86 1.33
CA ARG A 127 -41.42 17.78 2.40
C ARG A 127 -42.09 19.07 1.89
N LYS A 128 -41.75 19.53 0.68
CA LYS A 128 -42.45 20.66 0.03
C LYS A 128 -43.83 20.22 -0.49
N ARG A 129 -43.93 19.07 -1.16
CA ARG A 129 -45.22 18.54 -1.67
C ARG A 129 -46.26 18.22 -0.59
N GLY A 130 -45.84 17.87 0.64
CA GLY A 130 -46.76 17.64 1.76
C GLY A 130 -47.24 18.90 2.50
N ARG A 131 -46.77 20.10 2.12
CA ARG A 131 -47.30 21.39 2.63
C ARG A 131 -48.24 22.09 1.64
N ASP A 132 -48.23 21.66 0.39
CA ASP A 132 -49.04 22.20 -0.70
C ASP A 132 -50.31 21.35 -0.98
N GLN A 133 -50.61 20.37 -0.10
CA GLN A 133 -51.86 19.60 -0.03
C GLN A 133 -52.55 19.88 1.31
#